data_AF-A0A1J1I9B0-F1
#
_entry.id   AF-A0A1J1I9B0-F1
#
_cell.length_a   1.000
_cell.length_b   1.000
_cell.length_c   1.000
_cell.angle_alpha   90.00
_cell.angle_beta   90.00
_cell.angle_gamma   90.00
#
_symmetry.space_group_name_H-M   'P 1'
#
loop_
_entity.id
_entity.type
_entity.pdbx_description
1 polymer ?
#
loop_
_entity_poly.entity_id
_entity_poly.type
_entity_poly.pdbx_seq_one_letter_code
_entity_poly.pdbx_strand_id
1 'polypeptide(L)'
;MDSDSSLYKRARMDDSKDISDDIEIIKVALKWNANMYHLELDPLDDVAILRYQVFKETQVKPERQKILNLKAKGGKKVEDTTKISELDIKPGKPLMMVGSLEADIASVNEKPDGIDVINDFEDEQNDNEPFETKEVYLTKIRRRIKEYKFEVFNPPREGKKLLVLDIDYTLFDHRSSAETGAELMLKPLLVIWGKFKQYGSKNSIMFDDIRRNFLMNPKSGLRIKPFSQCHLNRDKDKELLKLATYLKNIAENCDDFNKLNHKKWESYTP
;
A
#
# COMPACT_ATOMS: atom_id res chain seq x y z
N MET A 1 21.86 -4.90 13.33
CA MET A 1 20.97 -3.84 13.85
C MET A 1 19.70 -3.87 13.01
N ASP A 2 18.60 -4.24 13.64
CA ASP A 2 17.37 -4.74 13.01
C ASP A 2 16.37 -3.58 12.85
N SER A 3 16.54 -2.76 11.80
CA SER A 3 15.81 -1.49 11.62
C SER A 3 14.28 -1.68 11.58
N ASP A 4 13.81 -2.72 10.89
CA ASP A 4 12.38 -2.98 10.67
C ASP A 4 11.72 -3.55 11.93
N SER A 5 12.44 -4.41 12.65
CA SER A 5 12.05 -4.89 13.99
C SER A 5 12.02 -3.76 15.02
N SER A 6 12.92 -2.76 14.90
CA SER A 6 12.96 -1.60 15.81
C SER A 6 11.79 -0.63 15.60
N LEU A 7 11.35 -0.45 14.35
CA LEU A 7 10.18 0.38 14.00
C LEU A 7 8.92 -0.19 14.62
N TYR A 8 8.67 -1.49 14.43
CA TYR A 8 7.53 -2.17 15.03
C TYR A 8 7.64 -2.25 16.57
N LYS A 9 8.82 -2.54 17.13
CA LYS A 9 9.01 -2.52 18.59
C LYS A 9 8.74 -1.13 19.18
N ARG A 10 9.07 -0.04 18.47
CA ARG A 10 8.73 1.34 18.87
C ARG A 10 7.25 1.67 18.65
N ALA A 11 6.62 1.17 17.59
CA ALA A 11 5.16 1.24 17.42
C ALA A 11 4.42 0.59 18.61
N ARG A 12 5.08 -0.37 19.28
CA ARG A 12 4.59 -1.18 20.40
C ARG A 12 5.01 -0.69 21.80
N MET A 13 6.18 -0.03 21.93
CA MET A 13 6.68 0.54 23.19
C MET A 13 6.09 1.94 23.40
N ASP A 14 4.77 2.02 23.63
CA ASP A 14 4.18 3.18 24.30
C ASP A 14 2.85 2.84 25.00
N ASP A 15 2.68 1.60 25.48
CA ASP A 15 1.53 1.23 26.33
C ASP A 15 1.57 1.89 27.73
N SER A 16 2.56 2.76 28.02
CA SER A 16 2.72 3.43 29.32
C SER A 16 2.97 4.94 29.26
N LYS A 17 2.80 5.58 28.09
CA LYS A 17 2.47 6.99 28.02
C LYS A 17 1.20 7.07 27.20
N ASP A 18 0.10 7.37 27.87
CA ASP A 18 -1.03 8.04 27.23
C ASP A 18 -0.49 9.37 26.65
N ILE A 19 0.13 9.31 25.47
CA ILE A 19 0.08 10.43 24.56
C ILE A 19 -1.39 10.49 24.21
N SER A 20 -2.06 11.53 24.69
CA SER A 20 -3.43 11.87 24.33
C SER A 20 -3.48 12.12 22.81
N ASP A 21 -3.48 11.06 22.02
CA ASP A 21 -3.65 11.06 20.57
C ASP A 21 -5.15 11.19 20.24
N ASP A 22 -5.81 12.18 20.85
CA ASP A 22 -7.06 12.73 20.33
C ASP A 22 -6.70 13.60 19.12
N ILE A 23 -6.09 12.98 18.10
CA ILE A 23 -5.94 13.60 16.79
C ILE A 23 -7.35 13.63 16.19
N GLU A 24 -7.99 14.80 16.31
CA GLU A 24 -9.34 15.02 15.83
C GLU A 24 -9.40 14.78 14.31
N ILE A 25 -10.05 13.69 13.92
CA ILE A 25 -10.23 13.30 12.52
C ILE A 25 -10.97 14.42 11.78
N ILE A 26 -10.41 14.87 10.66
CA ILE A 26 -11.04 15.88 9.83
C ILE A 26 -12.03 15.18 8.90
N LYS A 27 -13.32 15.45 9.13
CA LYS A 27 -14.41 14.95 8.29
C LYS A 27 -14.63 15.87 7.09
N VAL A 28 -14.50 15.32 5.89
CA VAL A 28 -14.62 16.05 4.62
C VAL A 28 -15.82 15.51 3.85
N ALA A 29 -16.79 16.37 3.56
CA ALA A 29 -17.87 16.03 2.64
C ALA A 29 -17.43 16.34 1.20
N LEU A 30 -17.59 15.38 0.28
CA LEU A 30 -17.25 15.49 -1.12
C LEU A 30 -18.48 15.21 -1.97
N LYS A 31 -18.84 16.12 -2.88
CA LYS A 31 -19.91 15.93 -3.86
C LYS A 31 -19.34 15.66 -5.24
N TRP A 32 -19.72 14.53 -5.83
CA TRP A 32 -19.36 14.15 -7.20
C TRP A 32 -20.53 13.41 -7.86
N ASN A 33 -20.83 13.75 -9.12
CA ASN A 33 -21.89 13.13 -9.92
C ASN A 33 -23.24 12.94 -9.17
N ALA A 34 -23.73 14.02 -8.53
CA ALA A 34 -24.91 14.05 -7.67
C ALA A 34 -24.86 13.23 -6.36
N ASN A 35 -23.83 12.41 -6.14
CA ASN A 35 -23.61 11.66 -4.90
C ASN A 35 -22.79 12.47 -3.88
N MET A 36 -22.99 12.18 -2.60
CA MET A 36 -22.20 12.72 -1.49
C MET A 36 -21.40 11.61 -0.80
N TYR A 37 -20.11 11.86 -0.61
CA TYR A 37 -19.16 10.98 0.03
C TYR A 37 -18.63 11.66 1.29
N HIS A 38 -18.45 10.89 2.35
CA HIS A 38 -17.89 11.37 3.61
C HIS A 38 -16.54 10.73 3.82
N LEU A 39 -15.49 11.54 3.74
CA LEU A 39 -14.11 11.13 3.88
C LEU A 39 -13.61 11.48 5.29
N GLU A 40 -12.84 10.58 5.88
CA GLU A 40 -12.23 10.75 7.19
C GLU A 40 -10.71 10.78 7.02
N LEU A 41 -10.11 11.94 7.27
CA LEU A 41 -8.69 12.21 7.00
C LEU A 41 -7.95 12.57 8.29
N ASP A 42 -6.69 12.14 8.35
CA ASP A 42 -5.78 12.57 9.41
C ASP A 42 -5.32 14.02 9.15
N PRO A 43 -5.30 14.90 10.14
CA PRO A 43 -4.65 16.21 10.04
C PRO A 43 -3.21 16.19 9.51
N LEU A 44 -2.49 15.09 9.70
CA LEU A 44 -1.11 14.86 9.24
C LEU A 44 -1.01 14.28 7.83
N ASP A 45 -2.13 13.82 7.26
CA ASP A 45 -2.18 13.39 5.87
C ASP A 45 -1.90 14.56 4.93
N ASP A 46 -1.52 14.23 3.70
CA ASP A 46 -1.28 15.20 2.63
C ASP A 46 -2.49 15.23 1.69
N VAL A 47 -2.61 16.27 0.88
CA VAL A 47 -3.64 16.37 -0.17
C VAL A 47 -3.57 15.18 -1.14
N ALA A 48 -2.39 14.59 -1.36
CA ALA A 48 -2.24 13.33 -2.10
C ALA A 48 -3.11 12.20 -1.52
N ILE A 49 -3.20 12.10 -0.18
CA ILE A 49 -4.05 11.10 0.51
C ILE A 49 -5.53 11.43 0.36
N LEU A 50 -5.91 12.71 0.42
CA LEU A 50 -7.29 13.13 0.12
C LEU A 50 -7.68 12.69 -1.29
N ARG A 51 -6.85 12.99 -2.29
CA ARG A 51 -7.11 12.57 -3.69
C ARG A 51 -7.22 11.06 -3.82
N TYR A 52 -6.41 10.34 -3.06
CA TYR A 52 -6.49 8.90 -3.03
C TYR A 52 -7.80 8.37 -2.43
N GLN A 53 -8.23 8.88 -1.29
CA GLN A 53 -9.51 8.48 -0.71
C GLN A 53 -10.68 8.81 -1.65
N VAL A 54 -10.61 9.94 -2.36
CA VAL A 54 -11.57 10.28 -3.41
C VAL A 54 -11.57 9.21 -4.51
N PHE A 55 -10.40 8.76 -4.97
CA PHE A 55 -10.31 7.70 -5.98
C PHE A 55 -10.95 6.39 -5.48
N LYS A 56 -10.69 5.99 -4.24
CA LYS A 56 -11.27 4.76 -3.68
C LYS A 56 -12.81 4.77 -3.72
N GLU A 57 -13.41 5.90 -3.37
CA GLU A 57 -14.87 6.06 -3.32
C GLU A 57 -15.51 6.32 -4.69
N THR A 58 -14.78 6.94 -5.63
CA THR A 58 -15.35 7.43 -6.90
C THR A 58 -14.80 6.73 -8.15
N GLN A 59 -13.71 5.97 -8.03
CA GLN A 59 -12.94 5.35 -9.12
C GLN A 59 -12.36 6.34 -10.16
N VAL A 60 -12.39 7.66 -9.86
CA VAL A 60 -11.74 8.70 -10.67
C VAL A 60 -10.29 8.86 -10.23
N LYS A 61 -9.33 8.60 -11.12
CA LYS A 61 -7.89 8.67 -10.79
C LYS A 61 -7.46 10.06 -10.28
N PRO A 62 -6.51 10.18 -9.33
CA PRO A 62 -5.98 11.44 -8.81
C PRO A 62 -5.61 12.48 -9.86
N GLU A 63 -5.01 12.09 -10.98
CA GLU A 63 -4.61 13.02 -12.05
C GLU A 63 -5.82 13.60 -12.79
N ARG A 64 -6.97 12.94 -12.70
CA ARG A 64 -8.26 13.34 -13.31
C ARG A 64 -9.17 14.08 -12.33
N GLN A 65 -8.79 14.18 -11.06
CA GLN A 65 -9.58 14.84 -10.04
C GLN A 65 -9.33 16.34 -10.02
N LYS A 66 -10.37 17.10 -10.36
CA LYS A 66 -10.43 18.54 -10.11
C LYS A 66 -11.29 18.80 -8.89
N ILE A 67 -10.66 18.93 -7.74
CA ILE A 67 -11.32 19.25 -6.47
C ILE A 67 -11.46 20.77 -6.35
N LEU A 68 -12.70 21.25 -6.45
CA LEU A 68 -13.09 22.64 -6.31
C LEU A 68 -13.31 22.99 -4.84
N ASN A 69 -13.11 24.26 -4.50
CA ASN A 69 -13.21 24.82 -3.14
C ASN A 69 -12.15 24.29 -2.14
N LEU A 70 -11.15 23.54 -2.60
CA LEU A 70 -9.99 23.19 -1.80
C LEU A 70 -9.05 24.40 -1.72
N LYS A 71 -8.93 25.00 -0.54
CA LYS A 71 -8.07 26.17 -0.28
C LYS A 71 -7.22 25.91 0.96
N ALA A 72 -5.96 26.35 0.95
CA ALA A 72 -5.14 26.39 2.15
C ALA A 72 -5.52 27.60 3.02
N LYS A 73 -5.35 27.46 4.34
CA LYS A 73 -5.43 28.56 5.29
C LYS A 73 -4.45 29.65 4.88
N GLY A 74 -4.92 30.90 4.80
CA GLY A 74 -4.10 32.03 4.37
C GLY A 74 -3.96 32.19 2.84
N GLY A 75 -4.72 31.45 2.02
CA GLY A 75 -4.81 31.69 0.58
C GLY A 75 -3.62 31.16 -0.25
N LYS A 76 -2.75 30.33 0.35
CA LYS A 76 -1.66 29.65 -0.36
C LYS A 76 -2.21 28.68 -1.41
N LYS A 77 -1.40 28.43 -2.44
CA LYS A 77 -1.68 27.38 -3.44
C LYS A 77 -1.65 26.02 -2.74
N VAL A 78 -2.62 25.18 -3.05
CA VAL A 78 -2.69 23.81 -2.55
C VAL A 78 -1.89 22.91 -3.48
N GLU A 79 -0.90 22.22 -2.93
CA GLU A 79 -0.08 21.22 -3.61
C GLU A 79 -0.33 19.85 -2.98
N ASP A 80 0.07 18.78 -3.66
CA ASP A 80 -0.20 17.42 -3.20
C ASP A 80 0.51 17.07 -1.89
N THR A 81 1.57 17.82 -1.53
CA THR A 81 2.33 17.74 -0.27
C THR A 81 1.75 18.62 0.86
N THR A 82 0.71 19.42 0.58
CA THR A 82 0.08 20.28 1.60
C THR A 82 -0.66 19.41 2.61
N LYS A 83 -0.44 19.65 3.91
CA LYS A 83 -1.09 18.89 4.99
C LYS A 83 -2.60 19.17 5.06
N ILE A 84 -3.40 18.17 5.42
CA ILE A 84 -4.86 18.35 5.58
C ILE A 84 -5.16 19.38 6.68
N SER A 85 -4.37 19.43 7.75
CA SER A 85 -4.48 20.44 8.82
C SER A 85 -4.31 21.89 8.34
N GLU A 86 -3.60 22.10 7.23
CA GLU A 86 -3.38 23.41 6.61
C GLU A 86 -4.53 23.83 5.69
N LEU A 87 -5.51 22.96 5.43
CA LEU A 87 -6.64 23.26 4.57
C LEU A 87 -7.74 24.02 5.32
N ASP A 88 -8.39 24.97 4.63
CA ASP A 88 -9.58 25.68 5.09
C ASP A 88 -10.84 24.87 4.75
N ILE A 89 -10.98 23.71 5.39
CA ILE A 89 -12.16 22.84 5.25
C ILE A 89 -13.23 23.32 6.24
N LYS A 90 -14.32 23.87 5.71
CA LYS A 90 -15.42 24.38 6.53
C LYS A 90 -16.46 23.28 6.80
N PRO A 91 -16.85 23.05 8.07
CA PRO A 91 -17.93 22.12 8.40
C PRO A 91 -19.21 22.45 7.63
N GLY A 92 -19.83 21.45 7.00
CA GLY A 92 -21.10 21.59 6.29
C GLY A 92 -21.02 22.14 4.86
N LYS A 93 -19.86 22.59 4.38
CA LYS A 93 -19.68 22.97 2.96
C LYS A 93 -18.95 21.86 2.20
N PRO A 94 -19.64 21.10 1.33
CA PRO A 94 -18.99 20.02 0.60
C PRO A 94 -17.97 20.56 -0.42
N LEU A 95 -16.84 19.88 -0.51
CA LEU A 95 -15.93 20.01 -1.65
C LEU A 95 -16.65 19.46 -2.89
N MET A 96 -16.48 20.12 -4.04
CA MET A 96 -17.04 19.62 -5.29
C MET A 96 -15.92 19.00 -6.10
N MET A 97 -16.07 17.75 -6.51
CA MET A 97 -15.11 17.09 -7.40
C MET A 97 -15.68 17.01 -8.80
N VAL A 98 -14.84 17.31 -9.78
CA VAL A 98 -15.09 17.08 -11.20
C VAL A 98 -14.03 16.14 -11.72
N GLY A 99 -14.46 15.10 -12.42
CA GLY A 99 -13.61 14.10 -13.04
C GLY A 99 -14.47 13.00 -13.63
N SER A 100 -13.91 12.26 -14.58
CA SER A 100 -14.60 11.18 -15.30
C SER A 100 -13.91 9.86 -15.04
N LEU A 101 -14.67 8.77 -15.10
CA LEU A 101 -14.13 7.42 -14.98
C LEU A 101 -13.31 7.05 -16.22
N GLU A 102 -12.30 6.19 -16.04
CA GLU A 102 -11.50 5.69 -17.15
C GLU A 102 -12.35 4.88 -18.15
N ALA A 103 -13.36 4.16 -17.66
CA ALA A 103 -14.31 3.42 -18.50
C ALA A 103 -15.13 4.33 -19.42
N ASP A 104 -15.47 5.54 -18.96
CA ASP A 104 -16.23 6.53 -19.75
C ASP A 104 -15.34 7.26 -20.79
N ILE A 105 -14.00 7.16 -20.65
CA ILE A 105 -13.02 7.77 -21.56
C ILE A 105 -12.43 6.71 -22.52
N ALA A 106 -12.64 5.42 -22.26
CA ALA A 106 -12.11 4.32 -23.06
C ALA A 106 -12.56 4.37 -24.54
N SER A 107 -13.69 5.01 -24.85
CA SER A 107 -14.18 5.18 -26.23
C SER A 107 -13.41 6.22 -27.06
N VAL A 108 -12.42 6.93 -26.50
CA VAL A 108 -11.67 7.99 -27.19
C VAL A 108 -10.16 7.73 -27.25
N ASN A 109 -9.63 6.78 -26.48
CA ASN A 109 -8.20 6.45 -26.47
C ASN A 109 -7.97 4.94 -26.64
N GLU A 110 -8.07 4.45 -27.87
CA GLU A 110 -7.44 3.17 -28.22
C GLU A 110 -5.92 3.35 -28.15
N LYS A 111 -5.28 2.78 -27.12
CA LYS A 111 -3.82 2.65 -27.08
C LYS A 111 -3.39 1.65 -28.17
N PRO A 112 -2.33 1.91 -28.94
CA PRO A 112 -1.75 0.88 -29.80
C PRO A 112 -1.26 -0.31 -28.98
N ASP A 113 -1.57 -1.52 -29.43
CA ASP A 113 -1.12 -2.77 -28.81
C ASP A 113 0.41 -2.86 -28.75
N GLY A 114 0.94 -3.34 -27.62
CA GLY A 114 2.36 -3.72 -27.49
C GLY A 114 3.25 -2.79 -26.65
N ILE A 115 2.70 -1.82 -25.92
CA ILE A 115 3.47 -1.07 -24.92
C ILE A 115 3.21 -1.70 -23.55
N ASP A 116 4.15 -2.54 -23.10
CA ASP A 116 4.26 -2.89 -21.68
C ASP A 116 4.43 -1.58 -20.90
N VAL A 117 3.52 -1.33 -19.95
CA VAL A 117 3.64 -0.20 -19.03
C VAL A 117 4.75 -0.55 -18.04
N ILE A 118 5.99 -0.31 -18.46
CA ILE A 118 7.16 -0.34 -17.59
C ILE A 118 7.03 0.89 -16.68
N ASN A 119 7.02 0.67 -15.37
CA ASN A 119 7.03 1.76 -14.42
C ASN A 119 8.47 2.29 -14.32
N ASP A 120 8.83 3.23 -15.20
CA ASP A 120 10.18 3.82 -15.36
C ASP A 120 10.69 4.58 -14.12
N PHE A 121 9.93 4.60 -13.03
CA PHE A 121 10.29 5.17 -11.73
C PHE A 121 10.83 4.14 -10.72
N GLU A 122 11.04 2.88 -11.11
CA GLU A 122 11.64 1.85 -10.26
C GLU A 122 13.16 2.00 -10.17
N ASP A 123 13.64 2.97 -9.41
CA ASP A 123 15.07 3.14 -9.17
C ASP A 123 15.59 2.02 -8.25
N GLU A 124 16.27 1.01 -8.81
CA GLU A 124 16.78 -0.14 -8.07
C GLU A 124 17.85 0.21 -7.03
N GLN A 125 18.46 1.40 -7.15
CA GLN A 125 19.66 1.83 -6.44
C GLN A 125 19.39 2.72 -5.21
N ASN A 126 18.16 3.18 -4.99
CA ASN A 126 17.88 4.14 -3.92
C ASN A 126 17.05 3.51 -2.78
N ASP A 127 17.64 2.56 -2.06
CA ASP A 127 17.07 2.00 -0.82
C ASP A 127 17.11 3.01 0.36
N ASN A 128 17.43 4.31 0.13
CA ASN A 128 17.83 5.29 1.16
C ASN A 128 17.05 6.63 1.17
N GLU A 129 15.92 6.77 0.49
CA GLU A 129 15.09 7.97 0.64
C GLU A 129 14.42 7.98 2.03
N PRO A 130 14.68 8.99 2.90
CA PRO A 130 14.06 9.09 4.21
C PRO A 130 12.59 9.44 4.01
N PHE A 131 11.75 8.42 4.02
CA PHE A 131 10.30 8.57 4.05
C PHE A 131 9.91 9.50 5.22
N GLU A 132 8.90 10.34 4.99
CA GLU A 132 8.23 11.24 5.93
C GLU A 132 8.44 10.86 7.40
N THR A 133 8.79 11.85 8.24
CA THR A 133 9.19 11.72 9.65
C THR A 133 8.66 10.43 10.26
N LYS A 134 9.55 9.47 10.54
CA LYS A 134 9.32 8.12 11.09
C LYS A 134 8.09 7.98 12.00
N GLU A 135 7.81 9.02 12.78
CA GLU A 135 6.68 9.16 13.69
C GLU A 135 5.29 9.17 13.01
N VAL A 136 5.09 9.94 11.92
CA VAL A 136 3.81 10.02 11.19
C VAL A 136 3.39 8.64 10.70
N TYR A 137 4.36 7.90 10.16
CA TYR A 137 4.15 6.54 9.68
C TYR A 137 3.77 5.57 10.81
N LEU A 138 4.44 5.67 11.96
CA LEU A 138 4.14 4.84 13.13
C LEU A 138 2.73 5.10 13.65
N THR A 139 2.29 6.36 13.72
CA THR A 139 0.92 6.71 14.15
C THR A 139 -0.13 6.14 13.22
N LYS A 140 0.06 6.24 11.90
CA LYS A 140 -0.86 5.64 10.92
C LYS A 140 -0.97 4.11 11.05
N ILE A 141 0.15 3.43 11.30
CA ILE A 141 0.16 1.98 11.56
C ILE A 141 -0.60 1.66 12.85
N ARG A 142 -0.30 2.36 13.94
CA ARG A 142 -0.98 2.16 15.24
C ARG A 142 -2.49 2.29 15.09
N ARG A 143 -2.95 3.33 14.37
CA ARG A 143 -4.37 3.53 14.07
C ARG A 143 -4.98 2.35 13.32
N ARG A 144 -4.36 1.90 12.23
CA ARG A 144 -4.85 0.72 11.47
C ARG A 144 -4.84 -0.57 12.30
N ILE A 145 -3.84 -0.77 13.16
CA ILE A 145 -3.82 -1.91 14.09
C ILE A 145 -4.99 -1.84 15.07
N LYS A 146 -5.40 -0.65 15.51
CA LYS A 146 -6.55 -0.46 16.42
C LYS A 146 -7.89 -0.65 15.70
N GLU A 147 -8.07 0.01 14.57
CA GLU A 147 -9.38 0.14 13.90
C GLU A 147 -9.73 -1.04 12.99
N TYR A 148 -8.76 -1.55 12.23
CA TYR A 148 -9.04 -2.58 11.23
C TYR A 148 -9.41 -3.90 11.92
N LYS A 149 -10.50 -4.54 11.52
CA LYS A 149 -10.91 -5.86 12.03
C LYS A 149 -10.74 -6.89 10.92
N PHE A 150 -9.88 -7.87 11.15
CA PHE A 150 -9.70 -8.97 10.20
C PHE A 150 -10.89 -9.93 10.31
N GLU A 151 -11.47 -10.28 9.16
CA GLU A 151 -12.33 -11.45 9.05
C GLU A 151 -11.45 -12.69 8.93
N VAL A 152 -11.27 -13.39 10.05
CA VAL A 152 -10.38 -14.55 10.13
C VAL A 152 -11.15 -15.80 9.70
N PHE A 153 -10.95 -16.23 8.47
CA PHE A 153 -11.52 -17.48 7.96
C PHE A 153 -10.91 -18.72 8.63
N ASN A 154 -9.60 -18.70 8.86
CA ASN A 154 -8.87 -19.80 9.50
C ASN A 154 -7.90 -19.25 10.55
N PRO A 155 -7.86 -19.82 11.76
CA PRO A 155 -6.96 -19.34 12.80
C PRO A 155 -5.49 -19.61 12.43
N PRO A 156 -4.56 -18.76 12.86
CA PRO A 156 -3.13 -19.02 12.78
C PRO A 156 -2.75 -20.38 13.39
N ARG A 157 -1.88 -21.12 12.70
CA ARG A 157 -1.37 -22.42 13.16
C ARG A 157 -0.02 -22.25 13.85
N GLU A 158 0.18 -22.97 14.94
CA GLU A 158 1.43 -22.95 15.70
C GLU A 158 2.63 -23.40 14.83
N GLY A 159 3.76 -22.73 15.01
CA GLY A 159 5.01 -23.00 14.29
C GLY A 159 5.01 -22.68 12.79
N LYS A 160 3.89 -22.25 12.20
CA LYS A 160 3.83 -21.91 10.77
C LYS A 160 4.36 -20.50 10.49
N LYS A 161 4.99 -20.34 9.33
CA LYS A 161 5.47 -19.06 8.78
C LYS A 161 4.31 -18.32 8.10
N LEU A 162 4.47 -17.02 7.82
CA LEU A 162 3.48 -16.20 7.13
C LEU A 162 3.87 -16.01 5.66
N LEU A 163 2.92 -16.26 4.77
CA LEU A 163 2.99 -15.90 3.36
C LEU A 163 1.85 -14.91 3.06
N VAL A 164 2.20 -13.74 2.53
CA VAL A 164 1.25 -12.74 2.02
C VAL A 164 1.35 -12.78 0.50
N LEU A 165 0.22 -12.87 -0.20
CA LEU A 165 0.16 -12.94 -1.65
C LEU A 165 -0.71 -11.81 -2.16
N ASP A 166 -0.20 -11.06 -3.10
CA ASP A 166 -1.01 -10.26 -4.00
C ASP A 166 -1.78 -11.18 -5.00
N ILE A 167 -2.81 -10.65 -5.65
CA ILE A 167 -3.64 -11.37 -6.61
C ILE A 167 -3.28 -10.97 -8.05
N ASP A 168 -3.06 -9.68 -8.29
CA ASP A 168 -3.01 -9.01 -9.58
C ASP A 168 -1.68 -9.26 -10.26
N TYR A 169 -1.70 -10.01 -11.38
CA TYR A 169 -0.49 -10.52 -12.03
C TYR A 169 0.40 -11.41 -11.13
N THR A 170 0.10 -11.56 -9.84
CA THR A 170 0.76 -12.51 -8.93
C THR A 170 0.12 -13.90 -9.03
N LEU A 171 -1.21 -14.00 -8.94
CA LEU A 171 -1.96 -15.26 -9.02
C LEU A 171 -2.83 -15.38 -10.27
N PHE A 172 -3.35 -14.25 -10.78
CA PHE A 172 -4.24 -14.24 -11.93
C PHE A 172 -4.01 -13.02 -12.82
N ASP A 173 -4.07 -13.23 -14.13
CA ASP A 173 -3.99 -12.19 -15.15
C ASP A 173 -5.27 -11.35 -15.12
N HIS A 174 -5.23 -10.25 -14.38
CA HIS A 174 -6.29 -9.27 -14.41
C HIS A 174 -5.75 -7.87 -14.50
N ARG A 175 -6.40 -7.09 -15.36
CA ARG A 175 -6.10 -5.68 -15.55
C ARG A 175 -6.83 -4.88 -14.48
N SER A 176 -6.28 -4.84 -13.28
CA SER A 176 -6.68 -3.80 -12.35
C SER A 176 -6.15 -2.44 -12.84
N SER A 177 -6.93 -1.40 -12.58
CA SER A 177 -6.51 -0.03 -12.90
C SER A 177 -5.27 0.30 -12.07
N ALA A 178 -4.23 0.85 -12.71
CA ALA A 178 -2.98 1.22 -12.06
C ALA A 178 -3.23 1.96 -10.74
N GLU A 179 -2.71 1.39 -9.65
CA GLU A 179 -2.78 1.98 -8.33
C GLU A 179 -1.95 3.26 -8.27
N THR A 180 -2.49 4.31 -7.66
CA THR A 180 -1.80 5.61 -7.60
C THR A 180 -0.88 5.70 -6.40
N GLY A 181 0.15 6.54 -6.46
CA GLY A 181 1.21 6.67 -5.45
C GLY A 181 0.77 6.79 -3.98
N ALA A 182 -0.48 7.23 -3.74
CA ALA A 182 -1.08 7.42 -2.42
C ALA A 182 -1.93 6.22 -1.91
N GLU A 183 -2.28 5.26 -2.79
CA GLU A 183 -2.85 3.94 -2.47
C GLU A 183 -1.90 3.10 -1.60
N LEU A 184 -0.61 3.33 -1.83
CA LEU A 184 0.54 2.59 -1.33
C LEU A 184 1.00 2.91 0.09
N MET A 185 0.34 3.81 0.80
CA MET A 185 0.93 4.41 2.01
C MET A 185 0.98 3.50 3.24
N LEU A 186 0.29 2.37 3.27
CA LEU A 186 0.24 1.52 4.47
C LEU A 186 0.07 0.04 4.09
N LYS A 187 1.19 -0.66 4.12
CA LYS A 187 1.34 -2.05 3.69
C LYS A 187 0.82 -3.05 4.72
N PRO A 188 0.32 -4.21 4.27
CA PRO A 188 -0.37 -5.17 5.12
C PRO A 188 0.54 -5.77 6.19
N LEU A 189 1.83 -6.00 5.92
CA LEU A 189 2.71 -6.74 6.82
C LEU A 189 2.84 -6.11 8.21
N LEU A 190 3.02 -4.78 8.32
CA LEU A 190 3.13 -4.12 9.62
C LEU A 190 1.82 -4.13 10.42
N VAL A 191 0.68 -4.05 9.73
CA VAL A 191 -0.64 -4.18 10.36
C VAL A 191 -0.87 -5.63 10.84
N ILE A 192 -0.49 -6.62 10.01
CA ILE A 192 -0.56 -8.04 10.35
C ILE A 192 0.33 -8.36 11.55
N TRP A 193 1.62 -7.98 11.54
CA TRP A 193 2.54 -8.17 12.67
C TRP A 193 2.06 -7.43 13.93
N GLY A 194 1.37 -6.30 13.73
CA GLY A 194 0.67 -5.55 14.75
C GLY A 194 -0.38 -6.37 15.50
N LYS A 195 -1.17 -7.19 14.80
CA LYS A 195 -2.26 -7.98 15.41
C LYS A 195 -1.88 -9.43 15.72
N PHE A 196 -1.07 -10.06 14.89
CA PHE A 196 -0.70 -11.47 14.97
C PHE A 196 0.76 -11.62 15.40
N LYS A 197 0.96 -11.73 16.72
CA LYS A 197 2.29 -11.64 17.35
C LYS A 197 3.22 -12.81 17.05
N GLN A 198 2.71 -13.92 16.53
CA GLN A 198 3.54 -15.02 16.06
C GLN A 198 4.29 -14.70 14.75
N TYR A 199 3.94 -13.61 14.06
CA TYR A 199 4.54 -13.23 12.79
C TYR A 199 5.37 -11.95 12.92
N GLY A 200 6.44 -11.87 12.13
CA GLY A 200 7.34 -10.73 12.01
C GLY A 200 8.27 -10.90 10.82
N SER A 201 9.23 -9.98 10.62
CA SER A 201 10.14 -10.04 9.47
C SER A 201 10.96 -11.33 9.38
N LYS A 202 11.23 -11.98 10.52
CA LYS A 202 12.02 -13.23 10.60
C LYS A 202 11.32 -14.45 9.98
N ASN A 203 10.00 -14.41 9.84
CA ASN A 203 9.20 -15.56 9.43
C ASN A 203 8.04 -15.20 8.50
N SER A 204 8.13 -14.03 7.84
CA SER A 204 7.11 -13.55 6.91
C SER A 204 7.74 -13.21 5.58
N ILE A 205 7.07 -13.58 4.49
CA ILE A 205 7.43 -13.22 3.13
C ILE A 205 6.18 -12.79 2.36
N MET A 206 6.30 -11.76 1.52
CA MET A 206 5.24 -11.21 0.68
C MET A 206 5.62 -11.35 -0.79
N PHE A 207 4.73 -11.90 -1.61
CA PHE A 207 4.87 -11.94 -3.06
C PHE A 207 3.96 -10.90 -3.69
N ASP A 208 4.54 -10.12 -4.58
CA ASP A 208 3.89 -9.02 -5.27
C ASP A 208 4.72 -8.72 -6.52
N ASP A 209 4.10 -8.44 -7.67
CA ASP A 209 4.81 -8.11 -8.90
C ASP A 209 5.34 -6.66 -8.87
N ILE A 210 4.71 -5.81 -8.06
CA ILE A 210 5.05 -4.40 -7.87
C ILE A 210 5.99 -4.25 -6.66
N ARG A 211 7.26 -3.94 -6.94
CA ARG A 211 8.29 -3.76 -5.88
C ARG A 211 7.90 -2.67 -4.86
N ARG A 212 7.21 -1.64 -5.31
CA ARG A 212 6.79 -0.52 -4.46
C ARG A 212 5.84 -0.97 -3.34
N ASN A 213 5.14 -2.10 -3.46
CA ASN A 213 4.22 -2.64 -2.45
C ASN A 213 4.90 -3.23 -1.21
N PHE A 214 6.23 -3.37 -1.20
CA PHE A 214 6.98 -3.79 -0.02
C PHE A 214 8.18 -2.90 0.33
N LEU A 215 8.33 -1.72 -0.27
CA LEU A 215 9.25 -0.64 0.14
C LEU A 215 9.39 -0.36 1.66
N MET A 216 8.35 -0.55 2.50
CA MET A 216 8.44 -0.31 3.95
C MET A 216 8.92 -1.55 4.74
N ASN A 217 9.02 -2.68 4.07
CA ASN A 217 9.49 -3.95 4.58
C ASN A 217 10.26 -4.68 3.45
N PRO A 218 11.29 -4.03 2.86
CA PRO A 218 11.87 -4.46 1.58
C PRO A 218 12.55 -5.82 1.69
N LYS A 219 13.02 -6.18 2.89
CA LYS A 219 13.61 -7.49 3.18
C LYS A 219 12.60 -8.63 3.29
N SER A 220 11.32 -8.32 3.47
CA SER A 220 10.24 -9.31 3.55
C SER A 220 9.45 -9.42 2.24
N GLY A 221 9.82 -8.68 1.19
CA GLY A 221 9.18 -8.76 -0.12
C GLY A 221 10.02 -9.54 -1.14
N LEU A 222 9.34 -10.31 -1.98
CA LEU A 222 9.88 -10.94 -3.17
C LEU A 222 9.08 -10.45 -4.37
N ARG A 223 9.77 -9.80 -5.32
CA ARG A 223 9.16 -9.41 -6.59
C ARG A 223 8.95 -10.65 -7.44
N ILE A 224 7.70 -11.04 -7.67
CA ILE A 224 7.38 -12.13 -8.60
C ILE A 224 7.40 -11.61 -10.03
N LYS A 225 7.69 -12.47 -11.00
CA LYS A 225 7.46 -12.14 -12.41
C LYS A 225 5.95 -12.02 -12.67
N PRO A 226 5.46 -10.92 -13.26
CA PRO A 226 4.04 -10.76 -13.52
C PRO A 226 3.53 -11.82 -14.51
N PHE A 227 2.41 -12.45 -14.18
CA PHE A 227 1.69 -13.37 -15.04
C PHE A 227 0.72 -12.61 -15.95
N SER A 228 1.23 -12.08 -17.07
CA SER A 228 0.44 -11.37 -18.08
C SER A 228 0.18 -12.21 -19.33
N GLN A 229 -0.83 -11.82 -20.11
CA GLN A 229 -1.19 -12.44 -21.39
C GLN A 229 -1.39 -13.97 -21.25
N CYS A 230 -2.26 -14.37 -20.33
CA CYS A 230 -2.44 -15.77 -19.95
C CYS A 230 -2.74 -16.70 -21.14
N HIS A 231 -3.39 -16.18 -22.19
CA HIS A 231 -3.70 -16.90 -23.42
C HIS A 231 -2.45 -17.39 -24.18
N LEU A 232 -1.28 -16.75 -23.99
CA LEU A 232 -0.01 -17.16 -24.60
C LEU A 232 0.91 -17.91 -23.63
N ASN A 233 0.80 -17.61 -22.34
CA ASN A 233 1.81 -17.96 -21.34
C ASN A 233 1.39 -19.05 -20.35
N ARG A 234 0.09 -19.36 -20.24
CA ARG A 234 -0.45 -20.29 -19.21
C ARG A 234 0.27 -21.63 -19.14
N ASP A 235 0.60 -22.25 -20.28
CA ASP A 235 1.22 -23.59 -20.27
C ASP A 235 2.72 -23.55 -19.98
N LYS A 236 3.36 -22.40 -20.25
CA LYS A 236 4.81 -22.19 -20.13
C LYS A 236 5.21 -21.67 -18.75
N ASP A 237 4.33 -20.91 -18.09
CA ASP A 237 4.62 -20.37 -16.77
C ASP A 237 4.81 -21.50 -15.75
N LYS A 238 5.87 -21.39 -14.95
CA LYS A 238 6.24 -22.29 -13.86
C LYS A 238 6.71 -21.51 -12.63
N GLU A 239 6.45 -20.21 -12.57
CA GLU A 239 7.00 -19.33 -11.54
C GLU A 239 6.51 -19.76 -10.15
N LEU A 240 5.20 -19.99 -10.01
CA LEU A 240 4.61 -20.48 -8.76
C LEU A 240 5.13 -21.87 -8.36
N LEU A 241 5.48 -22.73 -9.31
CA LEU A 241 6.06 -24.05 -9.02
C LEU A 241 7.47 -23.92 -8.43
N LYS A 242 8.29 -23.03 -9.01
CA LYS A 242 9.62 -22.72 -8.49
C LYS A 242 9.52 -22.03 -7.12
N LEU A 243 8.62 -21.07 -6.97
CA LEU A 243 8.40 -20.37 -5.70
C LEU A 243 7.89 -21.29 -4.59
N ALA A 244 7.03 -22.26 -4.90
CA ALA A 244 6.62 -23.28 -3.93
C ALA A 244 7.82 -24.08 -3.42
N THR A 245 8.76 -24.43 -4.32
CA THR A 245 10.01 -25.10 -3.95
C THR A 245 10.88 -24.20 -3.07
N TYR A 246 11.03 -22.93 -3.44
CA TYR A 246 11.75 -21.93 -2.65
C TYR A 246 11.16 -21.75 -1.24
N LEU A 247 9.83 -21.59 -1.14
CA LEU A 247 9.12 -21.46 0.13
C LEU A 247 9.32 -22.67 1.04
N LYS A 248 9.26 -23.89 0.48
CA LYS A 248 9.52 -25.11 1.23
C LYS A 248 10.96 -25.11 1.78
N ASN A 249 11.93 -24.82 0.92
CA ASN A 249 13.35 -24.78 1.26
C ASN A 249 13.66 -23.78 2.38
N ILE A 250 13.17 -22.54 2.27
CA ILE A 250 13.41 -21.54 3.33
C ILE A 250 12.63 -21.85 4.62
N ALA A 251 11.45 -22.45 4.53
CA ALA A 251 10.66 -22.80 5.70
C ALA A 251 11.31 -23.91 6.53
N GLU A 252 12.00 -24.86 5.88
CA GLU A 252 12.69 -25.99 6.51
C GLU A 252 14.11 -25.63 6.98
N ASN A 253 14.81 -24.75 6.26
CA ASN A 253 16.26 -24.54 6.46
C ASN A 253 16.63 -23.13 6.95
N CYS A 254 15.67 -22.20 7.06
CA CYS A 254 15.94 -20.83 7.48
C CYS A 254 15.09 -20.41 8.69
N ASP A 255 15.75 -20.25 9.83
CA ASP A 255 15.11 -19.76 11.06
C ASP A 255 14.84 -18.25 11.07
N ASP A 256 15.56 -17.49 10.23
CA ASP A 256 15.46 -16.04 10.17
C ASP A 256 15.54 -15.54 8.72
N PHE A 257 14.37 -15.22 8.15
CA PHE A 257 14.24 -14.77 6.77
C PHE A 257 14.98 -13.45 6.49
N ASN A 258 15.35 -12.66 7.49
CA ASN A 258 16.16 -11.45 7.27
C ASN A 258 17.57 -11.75 6.75
N LYS A 259 18.02 -13.01 6.83
CA LYS A 259 19.30 -13.48 6.26
C LYS A 259 19.21 -13.80 4.77
N LEU A 260 17.99 -13.88 4.22
CA LEU A 260 17.77 -14.23 2.83
C LEU A 260 17.93 -13.01 1.93
N ASN A 261 18.37 -13.25 0.70
CA ASN A 261 18.28 -12.28 -0.38
C ASN A 261 17.22 -12.75 -1.38
N HIS A 262 15.99 -12.27 -1.22
CA HIS A 262 14.87 -12.65 -2.07
C HIS A 262 15.04 -12.23 -3.53
N LYS A 263 15.95 -11.30 -3.87
CA LYS A 263 16.29 -10.99 -5.28
C LYS A 263 17.03 -12.14 -5.98
N LYS A 264 17.62 -13.08 -5.22
CA LYS A 264 18.39 -14.23 -5.73
C LYS A 264 17.71 -15.56 -5.43
N TRP A 265 16.40 -15.55 -5.18
CA TRP A 265 15.64 -16.71 -4.74
C TRP A 265 15.77 -17.93 -5.67
N GLU A 266 15.89 -17.73 -6.99
CA GLU A 266 16.07 -18.82 -7.97
C GLU A 266 17.37 -19.59 -7.80
N SER A 267 18.38 -18.98 -7.17
CA SER A 267 19.68 -19.59 -6.89
C SER A 267 19.82 -20.08 -5.46
N TYR A 268 18.77 -19.92 -4.64
CA TYR A 268 18.81 -20.33 -3.26
C TYR A 268 18.92 -21.85 -3.17
N THR A 269 20.02 -22.29 -2.58
CA THR A 269 20.29 -23.69 -2.26
C THR A 269 20.37 -23.75 -0.73
N PRO A 270 19.58 -24.62 -0.06
CA PRO A 270 19.53 -24.69 1.41
C PRO A 270 20.87 -24.98 2.07
#